data_AF-A0A8J6T1H3-F1
#
_entry.id   AF-A0A8J6T1H3-F1
#
_cell.length_a   1.000
_cell.length_b   1.000
_cell.length_c   1.000
_cell.angle_alpha   90.00
_cell.angle_beta   90.00
_cell.angle_gamma   90.00
#
_symmetry.space_group_name_H-M   'P 1'
#
loop_
_entity.id
_entity.type
_entity.pdbx_description
1 polymer ?
#
loop_
_entity_poly.entity_id
_entity_poly.type
_entity_poly.pdbx_seq_one_letter_code
_entity_poly.pdbx_strand_id
1 'polypeptide(L)'
;MPEKRPDFRFMATGIGSVPFLDVGATCREIAEMVPFMPFWPQFVKRSHLEDMSIQYSEGLPLLEIKAEERSLIIPGSNQRETELVKFYELYLAHEVERFAMSREYAPGFYSMLELLADGEVECGPFIKGQIVGPLTFTAGIKDPEGKPILHDQELSEAMTRGLAIKALWQVRKLEGSGKRPVIFLDEPYLSGFGSAFSPIQRHEVVDMLRIVIDYLRENADVLIGIHCCGNTDWSMVLEAGPDIINFDAFEYMDHFLLYEDDIVRLIEGGGAIAWGIVPTSGFRGDESVDDLFLRLEKGLKRINQWGVDADLIAQRSILTPACGMGTMTPDAAWAAMGLLSRLCRRCRE
;
A
#
# COMPACT_ATOMS: atom_id res chain seq x y z
N MET A 1 -21.98 18.82 -8.49
CA MET A 1 -20.83 19.53 -7.88
C MET A 1 -19.65 18.60 -8.03
N PRO A 2 -18.46 19.05 -8.49
CA PRO A 2 -17.30 18.16 -8.42
C PRO A 2 -17.16 17.72 -6.97
N GLU A 3 -17.13 16.42 -6.71
CA GLU A 3 -16.94 15.88 -5.38
C GLU A 3 -15.77 16.60 -4.72
N LYS A 4 -16.00 17.12 -3.51
CA LYS A 4 -14.98 17.85 -2.77
C LYS A 4 -13.85 16.85 -2.52
N ARG A 5 -12.74 17.00 -3.25
CA ARG A 5 -11.56 16.15 -3.12
C ARG A 5 -11.10 16.14 -1.64
N PRO A 6 -10.58 15.02 -1.12
CA PRO A 6 -10.20 14.89 0.29
C PRO A 6 -9.29 16.03 0.77
N ASP A 7 -9.52 16.50 1.99
CA ASP A 7 -8.56 17.34 2.72
C ASP A 7 -7.82 16.44 3.72
N PHE A 8 -6.61 16.03 3.38
CA PHE A 8 -5.78 15.19 4.25
C PHE A 8 -5.08 16.00 5.33
N ARG A 9 -4.61 17.22 5.05
CA ARG A 9 -3.94 18.12 6.02
C ARG A 9 -3.00 17.39 6.99
N PHE A 10 -2.00 16.70 6.44
CA PHE A 10 -1.01 15.94 7.21
C PHE A 10 -1.61 14.86 8.12
N MET A 11 -2.76 14.28 7.78
CA MET A 11 -3.26 13.06 8.42
C MET A 11 -2.18 11.98 8.40
N ALA A 12 -2.03 11.26 9.51
CA ALA A 12 -1.10 10.15 9.60
C ALA A 12 -1.79 8.81 9.33
N THR A 13 -1.06 7.88 8.72
CA THR A 13 -1.42 6.47 8.59
C THR A 13 -0.15 5.60 8.50
N GLY A 14 -0.29 4.27 8.47
CA GLY A 14 0.82 3.33 8.41
C GLY A 14 0.89 2.55 7.10
N ILE A 15 2.04 1.90 6.85
CA ILE A 15 2.26 1.11 5.63
C ILE A 15 1.54 -0.24 5.67
N GLY A 16 1.43 -0.89 6.84
CA GLY A 16 0.67 -2.14 6.99
C GLY A 16 1.39 -3.18 7.84
N SER A 17 2.63 -3.53 7.48
CA SER A 17 3.38 -4.56 8.20
C SER A 17 3.89 -4.10 9.56
N VAL A 18 3.68 -4.93 10.58
CA VAL A 18 4.04 -4.67 11.97
C VAL A 18 4.73 -5.87 12.63
N PRO A 19 5.60 -5.66 13.64
CA PRO A 19 6.34 -6.75 14.30
C PRO A 19 5.60 -7.35 15.50
N PHE A 20 4.36 -6.93 15.76
CA PHE A 20 3.58 -7.31 16.94
C PHE A 20 2.97 -8.71 16.81
N LEU A 21 2.39 -9.21 17.91
CA LEU A 21 1.72 -10.53 17.96
C LEU A 21 0.30 -10.46 18.52
N ASP A 22 0.00 -9.52 19.42
CA ASP A 22 -1.35 -9.31 19.95
C ASP A 22 -2.19 -8.53 18.94
N VAL A 23 -3.11 -9.24 18.28
CA VAL A 23 -3.94 -8.69 17.21
C VAL A 23 -4.87 -7.59 17.71
N GLY A 24 -5.58 -7.85 18.81
CA GLY A 24 -6.61 -6.94 19.32
C GLY A 24 -6.01 -5.68 19.93
N ALA A 25 -4.97 -5.82 20.75
CA ALA A 25 -4.28 -4.67 21.34
C ALA A 25 -3.65 -3.78 20.25
N THR A 26 -3.00 -4.39 19.25
CA THR A 26 -2.40 -3.63 18.15
C THR A 26 -3.42 -2.81 17.36
N CYS A 27 -4.60 -3.38 17.07
CA CYS A 27 -5.65 -2.65 16.34
C CYS A 27 -6.14 -1.42 17.13
N ARG A 28 -6.33 -1.56 18.46
CA ARG A 28 -6.71 -0.44 19.33
C ARG A 28 -5.66 0.66 19.35
N GLU A 29 -4.40 0.30 19.58
CA GLU A 29 -3.29 1.27 19.61
C GLU A 29 -3.13 2.01 18.27
N ILE A 30 -3.29 1.32 17.14
CA ILE A 30 -3.28 1.98 15.81
C ILE A 30 -4.42 2.98 15.71
N ALA A 31 -5.64 2.59 16.07
CA ALA A 31 -6.81 3.45 16.01
C ALA A 31 -6.67 4.70 16.90
N GLU A 32 -5.99 4.59 18.04
CA GLU A 32 -5.68 5.70 18.94
C GLU A 32 -4.54 6.61 18.43
N MET A 33 -3.48 6.03 17.86
CA MET A 33 -2.30 6.80 17.42
C MET A 33 -2.52 7.55 16.10
N VAL A 34 -3.29 6.97 15.17
CA VAL A 34 -3.57 7.54 13.85
C VAL A 34 -5.08 7.62 13.57
N PRO A 35 -5.85 8.35 14.39
CA PRO A 35 -7.31 8.25 14.44
C PRO A 35 -8.00 8.74 13.17
N PHE A 36 -7.38 9.62 12.38
CA PHE A 36 -8.01 10.16 11.16
C PHE A 36 -8.06 9.17 10.00
N MET A 37 -7.09 8.26 9.93
CA MET A 37 -6.95 7.25 8.89
C MET A 37 -6.25 6.00 9.46
N PRO A 38 -6.90 5.25 10.35
CA PRO A 38 -6.37 3.98 10.84
C PRO A 38 -6.12 3.02 9.68
N PHE A 39 -5.15 2.13 9.84
CA PHE A 39 -4.84 1.07 8.88
C PHE A 39 -4.98 -0.29 9.57
N TRP A 40 -5.40 -1.32 8.85
CA TRP A 40 -5.38 -2.66 9.41
C TRP A 40 -3.94 -3.24 9.36
N PRO A 41 -3.43 -3.84 10.45
CA PRO A 41 -2.06 -4.34 10.51
C PRO A 41 -1.88 -5.74 9.90
N GLN A 42 -0.72 -5.98 9.29
CA GLN A 42 -0.25 -7.30 8.85
C GLN A 42 0.83 -7.82 9.83
N PHE A 43 0.57 -8.92 10.53
CA PHE A 43 1.45 -9.45 11.58
C PHE A 43 2.47 -10.43 11.01
N VAL A 44 3.43 -9.92 10.23
CA VAL A 44 4.42 -10.72 9.49
C VAL A 44 5.27 -11.66 10.37
N LYS A 45 5.34 -11.41 11.69
CA LYS A 45 6.02 -12.26 12.68
C LYS A 45 5.13 -13.36 13.28
N ARG A 46 3.80 -13.27 13.15
CA ARG A 46 2.84 -14.22 13.72
C ARG A 46 2.71 -15.49 12.87
N SER A 47 2.58 -15.34 11.55
CA SER A 47 2.41 -16.45 10.61
C SER A 47 3.11 -16.18 9.28
N HIS A 48 3.50 -17.23 8.56
CA HIS A 48 3.95 -17.12 7.16
C HIS A 48 2.81 -16.72 6.22
N LEU A 49 1.56 -16.97 6.61
CA LEU A 49 0.36 -16.57 5.85
C LEU A 49 0.17 -15.05 5.80
N GLU A 50 0.85 -14.30 6.67
CA GLU A 50 0.83 -12.83 6.69
C GLU A 50 2.03 -12.22 5.98
N ASP A 51 2.80 -13.04 5.25
CA ASP A 51 3.78 -12.54 4.29
C ASP A 51 3.09 -11.69 3.21
N MET A 52 3.77 -10.66 2.73
CA MET A 52 3.24 -9.69 1.77
C MET A 52 2.70 -10.36 0.50
N SER A 53 3.29 -11.45 0.01
CA SER A 53 2.78 -12.15 -1.16
C SER A 53 1.79 -13.23 -0.77
N ILE A 54 2.14 -14.08 0.21
CA ILE A 54 1.28 -15.22 0.60
C ILE A 54 -0.10 -14.74 1.06
N GLN A 55 -0.18 -13.63 1.78
CA GLN A 55 -1.44 -13.12 2.32
C GLN A 55 -2.52 -12.92 1.25
N TYR A 56 -2.13 -12.47 0.06
CA TYR A 56 -3.05 -12.19 -1.04
C TYR A 56 -3.14 -13.33 -2.06
N SER A 57 -2.54 -14.48 -1.79
CA SER A 57 -2.61 -15.67 -2.67
C SER A 57 -3.90 -16.47 -2.54
N GLU A 58 -4.62 -16.35 -1.41
CA GLU A 58 -5.80 -17.19 -1.14
C GLU A 58 -6.89 -16.98 -2.21
N GLY A 59 -7.33 -18.06 -2.84
CA GLY A 59 -8.34 -18.01 -3.92
C GLY A 59 -7.80 -17.61 -5.30
N LEU A 60 -6.50 -17.36 -5.45
CA LEU A 60 -5.87 -17.20 -6.76
C LEU A 60 -5.49 -18.55 -7.36
N PRO A 61 -5.51 -18.69 -8.70
CA PRO A 61 -5.30 -19.97 -9.37
C PRO A 61 -3.83 -20.41 -9.29
N LEU A 62 -3.58 -21.72 -9.33
CA LEU A 62 -2.26 -22.31 -9.60
C LEU A 62 -1.14 -22.00 -8.58
N LEU A 63 -1.42 -21.36 -7.44
CA LEU A 63 -0.41 -21.03 -6.44
C LEU A 63 -0.25 -22.15 -5.40
N GLU A 64 1.01 -22.48 -5.07
CA GLU A 64 1.36 -23.32 -3.93
C GLU A 64 2.26 -22.55 -2.95
N ILE A 65 1.97 -22.66 -1.66
CA ILE A 65 2.74 -22.01 -0.59
C ILE A 65 3.92 -22.91 -0.17
N LYS A 66 5.14 -22.37 -0.25
CA LYS A 66 6.33 -22.96 0.38
C LYS A 66 6.54 -22.31 1.74
N ALA A 67 5.89 -22.86 2.77
CA ALA A 67 5.85 -22.27 4.11
C ALA A 67 7.23 -22.05 4.73
N GLU A 68 8.17 -23.00 4.56
CA GLU A 68 9.54 -22.89 5.08
C GLU A 68 10.33 -21.75 4.42
N GLU A 69 10.10 -21.52 3.13
CA GLU A 69 10.75 -20.48 2.34
C GLU A 69 10.02 -19.14 2.39
N ARG A 70 8.80 -19.11 2.97
CA ARG A 70 7.87 -17.98 2.92
C ARG A 70 7.69 -17.45 1.50
N SER A 71 7.50 -18.34 0.55
CA SER A 71 7.39 -18.02 -0.87
C SER A 71 6.18 -18.69 -1.53
N LEU A 72 5.86 -18.23 -2.72
CA LEU A 72 4.84 -18.78 -3.60
C LEU A 72 5.49 -19.33 -4.86
N ILE A 73 4.98 -20.44 -5.36
CA ILE A 73 5.41 -21.02 -6.64
C ILE A 73 4.20 -21.41 -7.50
N ILE A 74 4.45 -21.57 -8.80
CA ILE A 74 3.58 -22.33 -9.69
C ILE A 74 4.11 -23.77 -9.73
N PRO A 75 3.33 -24.77 -9.28
CA PRO A 75 3.73 -26.15 -9.38
C PRO A 75 3.69 -26.61 -10.85
N GLY A 76 4.59 -27.52 -11.22
CA GLY A 76 4.56 -28.16 -12.54
C GLY A 76 3.33 -29.04 -12.69
N SER A 77 2.21 -28.48 -13.15
CA SER A 77 0.95 -29.20 -13.31
C SER A 77 0.36 -29.01 -14.71
N ASN A 78 -0.31 -30.05 -15.22
CA ASN A 78 -1.04 -29.99 -16.49
C ASN A 78 -2.44 -29.33 -16.35
N GLN A 79 -2.71 -28.63 -15.25
CA GLN A 79 -4.03 -28.07 -14.94
C GLN A 79 -4.15 -26.57 -15.24
N ARG A 80 -3.08 -25.94 -15.76
CA ARG A 80 -3.02 -24.50 -16.04
C ARG A 80 -4.27 -23.99 -16.76
N GLU A 81 -4.60 -24.56 -17.91
CA GLU A 81 -5.75 -24.14 -18.71
C GLU A 81 -7.07 -24.24 -17.92
N THR A 82 -7.31 -25.39 -17.29
CA THR A 82 -8.53 -25.63 -16.50
C THR A 82 -8.70 -24.64 -15.34
N GLU A 83 -7.62 -24.37 -14.60
CA GLU A 83 -7.67 -23.46 -13.45
C GLU A 83 -7.80 -22.00 -13.88
N LEU A 84 -7.17 -21.61 -14.99
CA LEU A 84 -7.33 -20.27 -15.56
C LEU A 84 -8.74 -20.04 -16.11
N VAL A 85 -9.35 -21.03 -16.78
CA VAL A 85 -10.75 -20.94 -17.22
C VAL A 85 -11.67 -20.72 -16.02
N LYS A 86 -11.54 -21.53 -14.96
CA LYS A 86 -12.34 -21.35 -13.73
C LYS A 86 -12.12 -19.97 -13.10
N PHE A 87 -10.88 -19.50 -13.05
CA PHE A 87 -10.56 -18.18 -12.54
C PHE A 87 -11.27 -17.08 -13.35
N TYR A 88 -11.17 -17.12 -14.68
CA TYR A 88 -11.80 -16.12 -15.54
C TYR A 88 -13.33 -16.20 -15.50
N GLU A 89 -13.93 -17.39 -15.37
CA GLU A 89 -15.38 -17.53 -15.13
C GLU A 89 -15.81 -16.79 -13.85
N LEU A 90 -15.10 -16.98 -12.74
CA LEU A 90 -15.38 -16.30 -11.47
C LEU A 90 -15.14 -14.78 -11.56
N TYR A 91 -14.04 -14.37 -12.21
CA TYR A 91 -13.70 -12.96 -12.38
C TYR A 91 -14.74 -12.22 -13.24
N LEU A 92 -15.12 -12.79 -14.39
CA LEU A 92 -16.12 -12.22 -15.30
C LEU A 92 -17.54 -12.23 -14.70
N ALA A 93 -17.84 -13.19 -13.81
CA ALA A 93 -19.10 -13.22 -13.06
C ALA A 93 -19.12 -12.24 -11.87
N HIS A 94 -18.02 -11.51 -11.61
CA HIS A 94 -17.86 -10.62 -10.46
C HIS A 94 -18.12 -11.32 -9.11
N GLU A 95 -17.68 -12.58 -8.98
CA GLU A 95 -17.80 -13.40 -7.77
C GLU A 95 -16.78 -12.97 -6.69
N VAL A 96 -16.86 -11.71 -6.25
CA VAL A 96 -15.88 -11.03 -5.38
C VAL A 96 -15.62 -11.79 -4.08
N GLU A 97 -16.64 -12.40 -3.46
CA GLU A 97 -16.49 -13.15 -2.21
C GLU A 97 -15.67 -14.44 -2.39
N ARG A 98 -15.52 -14.97 -3.61
CA ARG A 98 -14.64 -16.12 -3.89
C ARG A 98 -13.16 -15.76 -3.81
N PHE A 99 -12.84 -14.46 -3.83
CA PHE A 99 -11.49 -13.91 -3.69
C PHE A 99 -11.24 -13.32 -2.29
N ALA A 100 -12.10 -13.64 -1.32
CA ALA A 100 -11.94 -13.20 0.06
C ALA A 100 -10.62 -13.69 0.68
N MET A 101 -10.06 -12.90 1.60
CA MET A 101 -9.02 -13.40 2.51
C MET A 101 -9.69 -13.86 3.80
N SER A 102 -9.41 -15.07 4.26
CA SER A 102 -9.92 -15.62 5.50
C SER A 102 -9.22 -15.00 6.72
N ARG A 103 -9.82 -15.18 7.90
CA ARG A 103 -9.26 -14.66 9.16
C ARG A 103 -7.90 -15.27 9.50
N GLU A 104 -7.60 -16.46 8.97
CA GLU A 104 -6.30 -17.08 9.14
C GLU A 104 -5.19 -16.27 8.46
N TYR A 105 -5.44 -15.83 7.22
CA TYR A 105 -4.54 -15.00 6.42
C TYR A 105 -4.50 -13.54 6.89
N ALA A 106 -5.62 -12.98 7.36
CA ALA A 106 -5.73 -11.55 7.64
C ALA A 106 -6.40 -11.25 9.00
N PRO A 107 -5.86 -11.73 10.14
CA PRO A 107 -6.48 -11.52 11.46
C PRO A 107 -6.68 -10.04 11.79
N GLY A 108 -5.70 -9.18 11.48
CA GLY A 108 -5.74 -7.74 11.76
C GLY A 108 -6.78 -7.01 10.95
N PHE A 109 -7.05 -7.46 9.73
CA PHE A 109 -8.12 -6.94 8.90
C PHE A 109 -9.48 -7.11 9.59
N TYR A 110 -9.78 -8.35 10.00
CA TYR A 110 -11.05 -8.62 10.65
C TYR A 110 -11.17 -7.97 12.03
N SER A 111 -10.12 -8.02 12.86
CA SER A 111 -10.14 -7.39 14.18
C SER A 111 -10.25 -5.86 14.11
N MET A 112 -9.67 -5.21 13.10
CA MET A 112 -9.86 -3.77 12.88
C MET A 112 -11.30 -3.46 12.48
N LEU A 113 -11.91 -4.26 11.60
CA LEU A 113 -13.31 -4.07 11.21
C LEU A 113 -14.28 -4.25 12.38
N GLU A 114 -14.05 -5.27 13.22
CA GLU A 114 -14.82 -5.50 14.45
C GLU A 114 -14.69 -4.31 15.40
N LEU A 115 -13.46 -3.84 15.65
CA LEU A 115 -13.20 -2.69 16.51
C LEU A 115 -13.94 -1.42 16.05
N LEU A 116 -13.96 -1.17 14.73
CA LEU A 116 -14.65 -0.02 14.16
C LEU A 116 -16.17 -0.18 14.17
N ALA A 117 -16.70 -1.39 14.01
CA ALA A 117 -18.12 -1.67 14.02
C ALA A 117 -18.72 -1.58 15.43
N ASP A 118 -17.98 -1.99 16.45
CA ASP A 118 -18.40 -1.95 17.86
C ASP A 118 -18.45 -0.51 18.41
N GLY A 119 -17.81 0.44 17.72
CA GLY A 119 -17.79 1.86 18.10
C GLY A 119 -16.95 2.16 19.34
N GLU A 120 -16.07 1.23 19.74
CA GLU A 120 -15.17 1.42 20.90
C GLU A 120 -14.16 2.55 20.67
N VAL A 121 -13.83 2.86 19.41
CA VAL A 121 -12.89 3.92 19.04
C VAL A 121 -13.50 4.87 18.02
N GLU A 122 -13.45 6.17 18.31
CA GLU A 122 -13.87 7.21 17.37
C GLU A 122 -12.73 7.51 16.39
N CYS A 123 -12.85 6.96 15.19
CA CYS A 123 -11.93 7.24 14.09
C CYS A 123 -12.57 8.16 13.03
N GLY A 124 -11.72 8.88 12.32
CA GLY A 124 -12.07 9.78 11.22
C GLY A 124 -12.69 9.09 10.01
N PRO A 125 -12.84 9.83 8.90
CA PRO A 125 -13.65 9.41 7.77
C PRO A 125 -12.98 8.37 6.88
N PHE A 126 -11.69 8.07 7.09
CA PHE A 126 -10.93 7.14 6.24
C PHE A 126 -10.54 5.88 6.99
N ILE A 127 -10.38 4.78 6.24
CA ILE A 127 -9.65 3.59 6.68
C ILE A 127 -8.72 3.16 5.56
N LYS A 128 -7.47 2.88 5.93
CA LYS A 128 -6.45 2.45 4.99
C LYS A 128 -6.36 0.92 4.96
N GLY A 129 -6.30 0.38 3.75
CA GLY A 129 -5.91 -0.98 3.47
C GLY A 129 -4.74 -1.05 2.50
N GLN A 130 -4.24 -2.26 2.29
CA GLN A 130 -3.10 -2.51 1.42
C GLN A 130 -3.25 -3.83 0.69
N ILE A 131 -2.57 -3.92 -0.44
CA ILE A 131 -2.34 -5.14 -1.19
C ILE A 131 -0.96 -5.07 -1.83
N VAL A 132 -0.29 -6.22 -1.95
CA VAL A 132 0.92 -6.31 -2.78
C VAL A 132 0.59 -5.89 -4.21
N GLY A 133 1.44 -5.04 -4.79
CA GLY A 133 1.25 -4.62 -6.16
C GLY A 133 1.56 -5.74 -7.16
N PRO A 134 0.97 -5.68 -8.36
CA PRO A 134 1.06 -6.76 -9.35
C PRO A 134 2.50 -7.04 -9.83
N LEU A 135 3.38 -6.03 -9.89
CA LEU A 135 4.77 -6.24 -10.32
C LEU A 135 5.54 -7.01 -9.24
N THR A 136 5.45 -6.58 -8.00
CA THR A 136 6.10 -7.25 -6.86
C THR A 136 5.58 -8.67 -6.69
N PHE A 137 4.26 -8.88 -6.80
CA PHE A 137 3.66 -10.19 -6.64
C PHE A 137 4.15 -11.18 -7.71
N THR A 138 4.05 -10.80 -8.98
CA THR A 138 4.44 -11.66 -10.11
C THR A 138 5.96 -11.83 -10.24
N ALA A 139 6.76 -10.87 -9.78
CA ALA A 139 8.21 -11.03 -9.69
C ALA A 139 8.63 -11.99 -8.56
N GLY A 140 7.83 -12.07 -7.48
CA GLY A 140 8.12 -12.93 -6.33
C GLY A 140 7.74 -14.40 -6.52
N ILE A 141 6.83 -14.71 -7.46
CA ILE A 141 6.37 -16.07 -7.73
C ILE A 141 7.24 -16.72 -8.81
N LYS A 142 7.74 -17.93 -8.54
CA LYS A 142 8.58 -18.69 -9.48
C LYS A 142 7.79 -19.79 -10.17
N ASP A 143 8.07 -19.99 -11.45
CA ASP A 143 7.63 -21.14 -12.24
C ASP A 143 8.46 -22.41 -11.90
N PRO A 144 8.12 -23.58 -12.47
CA PRO A 144 8.87 -24.83 -12.23
C PRO A 144 10.35 -24.77 -12.63
N GLU A 145 10.70 -23.88 -13.57
CA GLU A 145 12.06 -23.62 -14.02
C GLU A 145 12.80 -22.60 -13.12
N GLY A 146 12.13 -22.04 -12.11
CA GLY A 146 12.68 -21.09 -11.16
C GLY A 146 12.69 -19.64 -11.66
N LYS A 147 12.04 -19.35 -12.79
CA LYS A 147 11.93 -18.01 -13.37
C LYS A 147 10.70 -17.28 -12.81
N PRO A 148 10.78 -15.95 -12.60
CA PRO A 148 9.61 -15.16 -12.21
C PRO A 148 8.47 -15.23 -13.22
N ILE A 149 7.24 -15.42 -12.75
CA ILE A 149 6.04 -15.45 -13.61
C ILE A 149 5.71 -14.08 -14.22
N LEU A 150 6.37 -13.00 -13.76
CA LEU A 150 6.28 -11.66 -14.37
C LEU A 150 6.47 -11.69 -15.89
N HIS A 151 7.28 -12.63 -16.40
CA HIS A 151 7.58 -12.77 -17.83
C HIS A 151 6.65 -13.74 -18.57
N ASP A 152 5.69 -14.34 -17.87
CA ASP A 152 4.64 -15.16 -18.44
C ASP A 152 3.38 -14.29 -18.56
N GLN A 153 3.03 -13.89 -19.78
CA GLN A 153 1.96 -12.92 -20.02
C GLN A 153 0.61 -13.38 -19.47
N GLU A 154 0.26 -14.66 -19.63
CA GLU A 154 -1.04 -15.18 -19.22
C GLU A 154 -1.13 -15.31 -17.69
N LEU A 155 -0.07 -15.78 -17.03
CA LEU A 155 -0.04 -15.85 -15.57
C LEU A 155 0.03 -14.45 -14.95
N SER A 156 0.85 -13.56 -15.51
CA SER A 156 0.99 -12.19 -15.03
C SER A 156 -0.34 -11.44 -15.11
N GLU A 157 -1.07 -11.57 -16.23
CA GLU A 157 -2.40 -10.97 -16.38
C GLU A 157 -3.41 -11.58 -15.40
N ALA A 158 -3.45 -12.91 -15.28
CA ALA A 158 -4.37 -13.59 -14.37
C ALA A 158 -4.13 -13.18 -12.90
N MET A 159 -2.87 -13.14 -12.45
CA MET A 159 -2.53 -12.68 -11.10
C MET A 159 -2.87 -11.21 -10.90
N THR A 160 -2.59 -10.35 -11.87
CA THR A 160 -2.91 -8.92 -11.80
C THR A 160 -4.43 -8.70 -11.64
N ARG A 161 -5.25 -9.37 -12.45
CA ARG A 161 -6.72 -9.33 -12.33
C ARG A 161 -7.21 -9.93 -11.03
N GLY A 162 -6.56 -11.00 -10.55
CA GLY A 162 -6.83 -11.63 -9.27
C GLY A 162 -6.61 -10.69 -8.08
N LEU A 163 -5.50 -9.94 -8.11
CA LEU A 163 -5.23 -8.88 -7.11
C LEU A 163 -6.27 -7.77 -7.21
N ALA A 164 -6.69 -7.37 -8.41
CA ALA A 164 -7.72 -6.33 -8.60
C ALA A 164 -9.07 -6.71 -7.96
N ILE A 165 -9.57 -7.92 -8.22
CA ILE A 165 -10.83 -8.38 -7.63
C ILE A 165 -10.73 -8.62 -6.11
N LYS A 166 -9.56 -9.05 -5.63
CA LYS A 166 -9.28 -9.18 -4.19
C LYS A 166 -9.19 -7.82 -3.49
N ALA A 167 -8.59 -6.82 -4.13
CA ALA A 167 -8.58 -5.46 -3.63
C ALA A 167 -10.02 -4.92 -3.55
N LEU A 168 -10.87 -5.18 -4.56
CA LEU A 168 -12.29 -4.81 -4.52
C LEU A 168 -13.04 -5.46 -3.37
N TRP A 169 -12.78 -6.74 -3.08
CA TRP A 169 -13.32 -7.40 -1.89
C TRP A 169 -12.94 -6.65 -0.61
N GLN A 170 -11.65 -6.30 -0.48
CA GLN A 170 -11.14 -5.56 0.67
C GLN A 170 -11.84 -4.20 0.80
N VAL A 171 -11.95 -3.46 -0.30
CA VAL A 171 -12.65 -2.16 -0.37
C VAL A 171 -14.08 -2.28 0.15
N ARG A 172 -14.87 -3.23 -0.37
CA ARG A 172 -16.28 -3.40 0.04
C ARG A 172 -16.44 -3.71 1.53
N LYS A 173 -15.54 -4.50 2.11
CA LYS A 173 -15.56 -4.78 3.55
C LYS A 173 -15.16 -3.53 4.37
N LEU A 174 -14.18 -2.77 3.90
CA LEU A 174 -13.77 -1.51 4.52
C LEU A 174 -14.88 -0.44 4.47
N GLU A 175 -15.58 -0.31 3.33
CA GLU A 175 -16.75 0.58 3.20
C GLU A 175 -17.84 0.24 4.22
N GLY A 176 -18.01 -1.06 4.52
CA GLY A 176 -18.94 -1.55 5.54
C GLY A 176 -18.69 -1.00 6.96
N SER A 177 -17.50 -0.45 7.24
CA SER A 177 -17.19 0.24 8.51
C SER A 177 -17.74 1.68 8.58
N GLY A 178 -18.39 2.17 7.51
CA GLY A 178 -18.86 3.55 7.41
C GLY A 178 -17.76 4.57 7.12
N LYS A 179 -16.56 4.10 6.76
CA LYS A 179 -15.38 4.92 6.41
C LYS A 179 -15.08 4.78 4.93
N ARG A 180 -14.53 5.82 4.32
CA ARG A 180 -14.05 5.81 2.94
C ARG A 180 -12.72 5.03 2.86
N PRO A 181 -12.62 3.97 2.05
CA PRO A 181 -11.40 3.21 1.93
C PRO A 181 -10.30 3.97 1.18
N VAL A 182 -9.06 3.73 1.61
CA VAL A 182 -7.84 4.11 0.89
C VAL A 182 -7.02 2.83 0.71
N ILE A 183 -6.82 2.35 -0.51
CA ILE A 183 -6.04 1.13 -0.79
C ILE A 183 -4.69 1.50 -1.38
N PHE A 184 -3.62 1.00 -0.76
CA PHE A 184 -2.28 1.10 -1.32
C PHE A 184 -1.88 -0.18 -2.06
N LEU A 185 -1.31 -0.02 -3.25
CA LEU A 185 -0.56 -1.06 -3.97
C LEU A 185 0.91 -0.94 -3.54
N ASP A 186 1.40 -1.93 -2.80
CA ASP A 186 2.76 -1.95 -2.29
C ASP A 186 3.71 -2.55 -3.32
N GLU A 187 4.58 -1.72 -3.90
CA GLU A 187 5.45 -2.07 -5.04
C GLU A 187 6.95 -1.90 -4.74
N PRO A 188 7.53 -2.63 -3.77
CA PRO A 188 8.97 -2.58 -3.51
C PRO A 188 9.82 -3.01 -4.72
N TYR A 189 9.33 -3.91 -5.60
CA TYR A 189 10.05 -4.35 -6.80
C TYR A 189 10.42 -3.19 -7.74
N LEU A 190 9.61 -2.14 -7.79
CA LEU A 190 9.87 -0.96 -8.62
C LEU A 190 11.13 -0.19 -8.24
N SER A 191 11.68 -0.40 -7.03
CA SER A 191 12.98 0.17 -6.64
C SER A 191 14.14 -0.38 -7.49
N GLY A 192 13.97 -1.56 -8.09
CA GLY A 192 14.94 -2.18 -8.99
C GLY A 192 14.69 -1.89 -10.48
N PHE A 193 13.67 -1.11 -10.82
CA PHE A 193 13.31 -0.78 -12.20
C PHE A 193 14.46 -0.03 -12.89
N GLY A 194 14.73 -0.37 -14.15
CA GLY A 194 15.83 0.19 -14.93
C GLY A 194 17.23 -0.37 -14.58
N SER A 195 17.33 -1.29 -13.62
CA SER A 195 18.57 -2.03 -13.39
C SER A 195 18.81 -3.07 -14.50
N ALA A 196 20.07 -3.47 -14.70
CA ALA A 196 20.44 -4.52 -15.66
C ALA A 196 19.75 -5.88 -15.39
N PHE A 197 19.13 -6.04 -14.21
CA PHE A 197 18.47 -7.26 -13.74
C PHE A 197 16.94 -7.18 -13.80
N SER A 198 16.35 -6.08 -14.26
CA SER A 198 14.91 -5.92 -14.45
C SER A 198 14.59 -5.68 -15.93
N PRO A 199 14.26 -6.72 -16.71
CA PRO A 199 14.05 -6.60 -18.16
C PRO A 199 12.65 -6.06 -18.53
N ILE A 200 11.83 -5.67 -17.54
CA ILE A 200 10.47 -5.16 -17.77
C ILE A 200 10.49 -3.76 -18.39
N GLN A 201 9.61 -3.53 -19.36
CA GLN A 201 9.46 -2.24 -20.01
C GLN A 201 8.51 -1.33 -19.25
N ARG A 202 8.70 -0.02 -19.40
CA ARG A 202 7.85 1.02 -18.78
C ARG A 202 6.34 0.78 -19.02
N HIS A 203 5.96 0.48 -20.26
CA HIS A 203 4.55 0.29 -20.63
C HIS A 203 3.94 -0.93 -19.92
N GLU A 204 4.69 -2.03 -19.77
CA GLU A 204 4.22 -3.22 -19.05
C GLU A 204 3.93 -2.90 -17.58
N VAL A 205 4.79 -2.10 -16.93
CA VAL A 205 4.55 -1.64 -15.56
C VAL A 205 3.28 -0.78 -15.46
N VAL A 206 3.15 0.20 -16.35
CA VAL A 206 2.00 1.11 -16.36
C VAL A 206 0.70 0.33 -16.60
N ASP A 207 0.68 -0.59 -17.55
CA ASP A 207 -0.50 -1.39 -17.91
C ASP A 207 -0.92 -2.31 -16.76
N MET A 208 0.04 -2.98 -16.10
CA MET A 208 -0.27 -3.85 -14.95
C MET A 208 -0.85 -3.07 -13.76
N LEU A 209 -0.31 -1.89 -13.46
CA LEU A 209 -0.86 -1.02 -12.41
C LEU A 209 -2.26 -0.51 -12.79
N ARG A 210 -2.46 -0.10 -14.04
CA ARG A 210 -3.76 0.36 -14.55
C ARG A 210 -4.85 -0.69 -14.46
N ILE A 211 -4.56 -1.97 -14.74
CA ILE A 211 -5.55 -3.05 -14.57
C ILE A 211 -6.15 -3.04 -13.17
N VAL A 212 -5.34 -2.83 -12.13
CA VAL A 212 -5.83 -2.80 -10.74
C VAL A 212 -6.54 -1.47 -10.45
N ILE A 213 -5.94 -0.34 -10.85
CA ILE A 213 -6.46 1.00 -10.58
C ILE A 213 -7.84 1.20 -11.24
N ASP A 214 -7.95 0.90 -12.53
CA ASP A 214 -9.17 1.13 -13.32
C ASP A 214 -10.27 0.19 -12.83
N TYR A 215 -9.96 -1.09 -12.58
CA TYR A 215 -10.92 -2.04 -12.04
C TYR A 215 -11.50 -1.59 -10.69
N LEU A 216 -10.68 -1.04 -9.80
CA LEU A 216 -11.16 -0.50 -8.52
C LEU A 216 -12.03 0.75 -8.71
N ARG A 217 -11.61 1.70 -9.54
CA ARG A 217 -12.35 2.95 -9.81
C ARG A 217 -13.70 2.71 -10.47
N GLU A 218 -13.79 1.71 -11.35
CA GLU A 218 -15.04 1.36 -12.01
C GLU A 218 -16.06 0.70 -11.07
N ASN A 219 -15.60 0.16 -9.93
CA ASN A 219 -16.43 -0.72 -9.08
C ASN A 219 -16.64 -0.21 -7.64
N ALA A 220 -15.96 0.84 -7.19
CA ALA A 220 -16.11 1.39 -5.83
C ALA A 220 -15.65 2.86 -5.72
N ASP A 221 -16.11 3.57 -4.67
CA ASP A 221 -15.56 4.88 -4.28
C ASP A 221 -14.37 4.68 -3.35
N VAL A 222 -13.18 4.54 -3.95
CA VAL A 222 -11.93 4.28 -3.25
C VAL A 222 -10.84 5.24 -3.71
N LEU A 223 -9.98 5.64 -2.77
CA LEU A 223 -8.74 6.33 -3.09
C LEU A 223 -7.61 5.31 -3.24
N ILE A 224 -6.86 5.40 -4.32
CA ILE A 224 -5.85 4.39 -4.67
C ILE A 224 -4.47 5.01 -4.57
N GLY A 225 -3.63 4.44 -3.70
CA GLY A 225 -2.25 4.82 -3.52
C GLY A 225 -1.28 3.80 -4.10
N ILE A 226 -0.07 4.25 -4.44
CA ILE A 226 1.06 3.35 -4.69
C ILE A 226 2.16 3.67 -3.68
N HIS A 227 2.65 2.64 -2.99
CA HIS A 227 3.79 2.72 -2.10
C HIS A 227 5.03 2.10 -2.75
N CYS A 228 6.13 2.84 -2.80
CA CYS A 228 7.45 2.30 -3.14
C CYS A 228 8.48 2.87 -2.17
N CYS A 229 9.19 1.99 -1.46
CA CYS A 229 10.13 2.37 -0.40
C CYS A 229 11.51 2.81 -0.92
N GLY A 230 11.85 2.52 -2.18
CA GLY A 230 13.11 2.94 -2.80
C GLY A 230 12.94 4.02 -3.86
N ASN A 231 14.06 4.43 -4.46
CA ASN A 231 14.03 5.29 -5.63
C ASN A 231 13.54 4.52 -6.87
N THR A 232 12.66 5.12 -7.66
CA THR A 232 12.16 4.55 -8.91
C THR A 232 11.94 5.67 -9.95
N ASP A 233 11.47 5.30 -11.14
CA ASP A 233 10.97 6.26 -12.11
C ASP A 233 9.57 6.73 -11.69
N TRP A 234 9.51 7.84 -10.95
CA TRP A 234 8.24 8.36 -10.43
C TRP A 234 7.29 8.84 -11.53
N SER A 235 7.82 9.28 -12.68
CA SER A 235 6.98 9.64 -13.83
C SER A 235 6.21 8.42 -14.36
N MET A 236 6.80 7.23 -14.31
CA MET A 236 6.13 5.97 -14.69
C MET A 236 5.01 5.63 -13.72
N VAL A 237 5.26 5.74 -12.41
CA VAL A 237 4.26 5.48 -11.39
C VAL A 237 3.08 6.46 -11.50
N LEU A 238 3.38 7.74 -11.75
CA LEU A 238 2.37 8.78 -11.94
C LEU A 238 1.58 8.61 -13.25
N GLU A 239 2.20 8.07 -14.30
CA GLU A 239 1.52 7.73 -15.55
C GLU A 239 0.45 6.63 -15.38
N ALA A 240 0.65 5.71 -14.44
CA ALA A 240 -0.37 4.72 -14.07
C ALA A 240 -1.62 5.36 -13.41
N GLY A 241 -1.48 6.60 -12.94
CA GLY A 241 -2.58 7.44 -12.46
C GLY A 241 -3.14 7.09 -11.08
N PRO A 242 -2.33 6.87 -10.03
CA PRO A 242 -2.83 6.74 -8.66
C PRO A 242 -3.36 8.09 -8.13
N ASP A 243 -4.20 8.04 -7.10
CA ASP A 243 -4.64 9.22 -6.35
C ASP A 243 -3.60 9.67 -5.31
N ILE A 244 -2.78 8.73 -4.83
CA ILE A 244 -1.78 9.00 -3.78
C ILE A 244 -0.44 8.36 -4.15
N ILE A 245 0.66 9.10 -4.04
CA ILE A 245 2.02 8.54 -4.08
C ILE A 245 2.59 8.48 -2.67
N ASN A 246 3.08 7.32 -2.27
CA ASN A 246 3.82 7.15 -1.02
C ASN A 246 5.25 6.69 -1.29
N PHE A 247 6.19 7.46 -0.77
CA PHE A 247 7.61 7.23 -0.95
C PHE A 247 8.36 7.48 0.36
N ASP A 248 9.58 6.96 0.46
CA ASP A 248 10.48 7.25 1.57
C ASP A 248 11.06 8.67 1.43
N ALA A 249 10.41 9.62 2.08
CA ALA A 249 10.84 11.01 2.17
C ALA A 249 11.99 11.22 3.17
N PHE A 250 12.31 10.22 3.99
CA PHE A 250 13.45 10.29 4.89
C PHE A 250 14.77 10.12 4.14
N GLU A 251 14.83 9.16 3.20
CA GLU A 251 16.02 8.85 2.41
C GLU A 251 16.00 9.46 0.99
N TYR A 252 14.85 9.46 0.30
CA TYR A 252 14.77 9.74 -1.14
C TYR A 252 14.05 11.04 -1.52
N MET A 253 13.83 11.96 -0.58
CA MET A 253 13.18 13.25 -0.85
C MET A 253 13.81 14.04 -2.00
N ASP A 254 15.14 14.18 -2.03
CA ASP A 254 15.79 14.95 -3.09
C ASP A 254 15.62 14.30 -4.48
N HIS A 255 15.54 12.96 -4.55
CA HIS A 255 15.32 12.24 -5.80
C HIS A 255 13.88 12.38 -6.29
N PHE A 256 12.91 12.27 -5.39
CA PHE A 256 11.49 12.48 -5.70
C PHE A 256 11.25 13.91 -6.19
N LEU A 257 11.89 14.91 -5.58
CA LEU A 257 11.74 16.32 -5.95
C LEU A 257 12.41 16.71 -7.29
N LEU A 258 12.99 15.75 -8.03
CA LEU A 258 13.43 15.98 -9.42
C LEU A 258 12.25 15.98 -10.41
N TYR A 259 11.09 15.45 -10.02
CA TYR A 259 9.91 15.27 -10.88
C TYR A 259 8.91 16.43 -10.75
N GLU A 260 9.39 17.66 -10.91
CA GLU A 260 8.63 18.91 -10.69
C GLU A 260 7.27 18.92 -11.44
N ASP A 261 7.28 18.78 -12.76
CA ASP A 261 6.06 18.85 -13.59
C ASP A 261 5.03 17.77 -13.21
N ASP A 262 5.51 16.56 -12.89
CA ASP A 262 4.66 15.44 -12.52
C ASP A 262 4.03 15.63 -11.13
N ILE A 263 4.80 16.15 -10.16
CA ILE A 263 4.33 16.45 -8.81
C ILE A 263 3.30 17.58 -8.82
N VAL A 264 3.58 18.67 -9.54
CA VAL A 264 2.65 19.80 -9.65
C VAL A 264 1.34 19.32 -10.29
N ARG A 265 1.42 18.57 -11.39
CA ARG A 265 0.25 17.98 -12.06
C ARG A 265 -0.55 17.04 -11.15
N LEU A 266 0.10 16.22 -10.31
CA LEU A 266 -0.57 15.38 -9.33
C LEU A 266 -1.39 16.23 -8.35
N ILE A 267 -0.76 17.21 -7.71
CA ILE A 267 -1.37 18.03 -6.65
C ILE A 267 -2.52 18.88 -7.18
N GLU A 268 -2.32 19.57 -8.31
CA GLU A 268 -3.36 20.36 -8.96
C GLU A 268 -4.48 19.47 -9.54
N GLY A 269 -4.10 18.29 -10.01
CA GLY A 269 -4.98 17.19 -10.40
C GLY A 269 -5.78 16.57 -9.25
N GLY A 270 -5.46 16.94 -8.00
CA GLY A 270 -6.21 16.53 -6.81
C GLY A 270 -5.64 15.35 -6.05
N GLY A 271 -4.58 14.75 -6.57
CA GLY A 271 -3.84 13.68 -5.92
C GLY A 271 -3.03 14.21 -4.73
N ALA A 272 -2.53 13.28 -3.93
CA ALA A 272 -1.83 13.56 -2.69
C ALA A 272 -0.47 12.86 -2.61
N ILE A 273 0.38 13.39 -1.73
CA ILE A 273 1.68 12.82 -1.40
C ILE A 273 1.63 12.33 0.04
N ALA A 274 1.93 11.06 0.22
CA ALA A 274 2.20 10.45 1.51
C ALA A 274 3.71 10.46 1.76
N TRP A 275 4.12 11.33 2.68
CA TRP A 275 5.49 11.57 3.07
C TRP A 275 5.94 10.51 4.08
N GLY A 276 6.68 9.50 3.61
CA GLY A 276 7.33 8.50 4.46
C GLY A 276 8.48 9.12 5.23
N ILE A 277 8.16 9.87 6.29
CA ILE A 277 9.09 10.79 6.95
C ILE A 277 9.66 10.24 8.25
N VAL A 278 9.01 9.25 8.89
CA VAL A 278 9.55 8.57 10.07
C VAL A 278 10.38 7.37 9.60
N PRO A 279 11.69 7.30 9.87
CA PRO A 279 12.52 6.22 9.37
C PRO A 279 12.13 4.90 10.03
N THR A 280 12.17 3.82 9.25
CA THR A 280 11.99 2.45 9.75
C THR A 280 13.28 1.66 9.66
N SER A 281 14.02 1.81 8.56
CA SER A 281 15.41 1.38 8.47
C SER A 281 16.29 2.33 9.29
N GLY A 282 17.16 1.77 10.14
CA GLY A 282 18.11 2.56 10.92
C GLY A 282 17.50 3.45 12.00
N PHE A 283 16.21 3.28 12.35
CA PHE A 283 15.57 4.01 13.45
C PHE A 283 16.30 3.78 14.77
N ARG A 284 16.71 4.86 15.44
CA ARG A 284 17.52 4.81 16.67
C ARG A 284 16.73 5.13 17.93
N GLY A 285 15.55 5.74 17.78
CA GLY A 285 14.72 6.22 18.89
C GLY A 285 15.15 7.58 19.45
N ASP A 286 16.19 8.19 18.89
CA ASP A 286 16.64 9.56 19.23
C ASP A 286 16.13 10.61 18.23
N GLU A 287 15.40 10.19 17.19
CA GLU A 287 14.75 11.09 16.24
C GLU A 287 13.69 11.96 16.91
N SER A 288 13.78 13.28 16.69
CA SER A 288 12.87 14.26 17.29
C SER A 288 11.78 14.70 16.32
N VAL A 289 10.65 15.17 16.87
CA VAL A 289 9.56 15.76 16.07
C VAL A 289 10.05 16.97 15.28
N ASP A 290 10.90 17.80 15.90
CA ASP A 290 11.41 19.03 15.29
C ASP A 290 12.33 18.75 14.09
N ASP A 291 13.19 17.73 14.20
CA ASP A 291 14.09 17.36 13.10
C ASP A 291 13.30 16.82 11.90
N LEU A 292 12.31 15.96 12.16
CA LEU A 292 11.44 15.42 11.12
C LEU A 292 10.57 16.51 10.49
N PHE A 293 10.05 17.44 11.30
CA PHE A 293 9.28 18.59 10.81
C PHE A 293 10.13 19.48 9.92
N LEU A 294 11.36 19.82 10.33
CA LEU A 294 12.27 20.64 9.53
C LEU A 294 12.65 19.94 8.22
N ARG A 295 12.80 18.60 8.24
CA ARG A 295 13.03 17.82 7.02
C ARG A 295 11.82 17.88 6.09
N LEU A 296 10.61 17.62 6.61
CA LEU A 296 9.36 17.72 5.85
C LEU A 296 9.20 19.13 5.23
N GLU A 297 9.45 20.18 6.03
CA GLU A 297 9.33 21.57 5.61
C GLU A 297 10.20 21.90 4.40
N LYS A 298 11.38 21.28 4.25
CA LYS A 298 12.23 21.44 3.06
C LYS A 298 11.53 20.96 1.79
N GLY A 299 10.90 19.78 1.84
CA GLY A 299 10.15 19.24 0.72
C GLY A 299 8.92 20.09 0.38
N LEU A 300 8.15 20.50 1.39
CA LEU A 300 6.99 21.36 1.22
C LEU A 300 7.37 22.73 0.63
N LYS A 301 8.45 23.36 1.13
CA LYS A 301 8.98 24.62 0.61
C LYS A 301 9.43 24.48 -0.83
N ARG A 302 10.02 23.35 -1.22
CA ARG A 302 10.43 23.09 -2.60
C ARG A 302 9.22 23.06 -3.53
N ILE A 303 8.15 22.36 -3.16
CA ILE A 303 6.91 22.33 -3.94
C ILE A 303 6.26 23.72 -4.01
N ASN A 304 6.26 24.47 -2.91
CA ASN A 304 5.73 25.84 -2.89
C ASN A 304 6.52 26.79 -3.81
N GLN A 305 7.83 26.60 -3.95
CA GLN A 305 8.66 27.37 -4.89
C GLN A 305 8.32 27.09 -6.37
N TRP A 306 7.70 25.97 -6.68
CA TRP A 306 7.18 25.64 -8.01
C TRP A 306 5.82 26.31 -8.31
N GLY A 307 5.29 27.09 -7.37
CA GLY A 307 4.06 27.87 -7.57
C GLY A 307 2.79 27.23 -7.02
N VAL A 308 2.89 26.08 -6.35
CA VAL A 308 1.74 25.42 -5.70
C VAL A 308 1.45 26.10 -4.37
N ASP A 309 0.20 26.49 -4.13
CA ASP A 309 -0.23 27.14 -2.89
C ASP A 309 0.04 26.27 -1.64
N ALA A 310 0.55 26.89 -0.57
CA ALA A 310 0.93 26.19 0.65
C ALA A 310 -0.25 25.49 1.36
N ASP A 311 -1.46 26.06 1.32
CA ASP A 311 -2.64 25.39 1.88
C ASP A 311 -3.06 24.21 1.02
N LEU A 312 -2.97 24.31 -0.31
CA LEU A 312 -3.19 23.16 -1.19
C LEU A 312 -2.17 22.04 -0.93
N ILE A 313 -0.88 22.36 -0.77
CA ILE A 313 0.15 21.38 -0.41
C ILE A 313 -0.22 20.67 0.90
N ALA A 314 -0.65 21.43 1.91
CA ALA A 314 -1.08 20.86 3.19
C ALA A 314 -2.29 19.92 3.01
N GLN A 315 -3.33 20.37 2.30
CA GLN A 315 -4.52 19.56 2.00
C GLN A 315 -4.19 18.26 1.26
N ARG A 316 -3.11 18.24 0.49
CA ARG A 316 -2.63 17.09 -0.31
C ARG A 316 -1.47 16.32 0.34
N SER A 317 -1.23 16.52 1.64
CA SER A 317 -0.15 15.83 2.35
C SER A 317 -0.68 14.82 3.37
N ILE A 318 -0.10 13.63 3.36
CA ILE A 318 -0.32 12.54 4.33
C ILE A 318 1.04 12.21 4.96
N LEU A 319 1.08 11.82 6.23
CA LEU A 319 2.32 11.40 6.91
C LEU A 319 2.32 9.88 7.11
N THR A 320 3.43 9.24 6.81
CA THR A 320 3.61 7.80 7.05
C THR A 320 5.01 7.51 7.62
N PRO A 321 5.24 6.30 8.16
CA PRO A 321 6.59 5.77 8.22
C PRO A 321 7.17 5.62 6.80
N ALA A 322 8.49 5.58 6.70
CA ALA A 322 9.24 5.43 5.44
C ALA A 322 8.92 4.12 4.71
N CYS A 323 8.72 3.03 5.46
CA CYS A 323 8.36 1.71 4.94
C CYS A 323 7.57 0.94 6.02
N GLY A 324 7.24 -0.33 5.76
CA GLY A 324 6.68 -1.23 6.76
C GLY A 324 7.60 -1.43 7.97
N MET A 325 7.00 -1.68 9.15
CA MET A 325 7.73 -1.87 10.41
C MET A 325 7.93 -3.34 10.77
N GLY A 326 7.53 -4.27 9.90
CA GLY A 326 7.52 -5.70 10.19
C GLY A 326 8.88 -6.30 10.60
N THR A 327 10.00 -5.66 10.24
CA THR A 327 11.36 -6.09 10.60
C THR A 327 11.91 -5.44 11.87
N MET A 328 11.24 -4.42 12.40
CA MET A 328 11.66 -3.70 13.61
C MET A 328 11.40 -4.53 14.88
N THR A 329 11.97 -4.10 16.01
CA THR A 329 11.53 -4.60 17.32
C THR A 329 10.18 -3.97 17.68
N PRO A 330 9.34 -4.64 18.51
CA PRO A 330 8.08 -4.06 18.98
C PRO A 330 8.25 -2.66 19.61
N ASP A 331 9.23 -2.48 20.49
CA ASP A 331 9.46 -1.20 21.15
C ASP A 331 9.83 -0.08 20.16
N ALA A 332 10.68 -0.39 19.17
CA ALA A 332 11.05 0.57 18.13
C ALA A 332 9.87 0.92 17.23
N ALA A 333 9.03 -0.06 16.87
CA ALA A 333 7.83 0.18 16.06
C ALA A 333 6.82 1.07 16.80
N TRP A 334 6.58 0.85 18.10
CA TRP A 334 5.73 1.74 18.89
C TRP A 334 6.32 3.14 19.07
N ALA A 335 7.63 3.24 19.27
CA ALA A 335 8.31 4.53 19.34
C ALA A 335 8.17 5.32 18.03
N ALA A 336 8.34 4.66 16.87
CA ALA A 336 8.17 5.27 15.55
C ALA A 336 6.72 5.71 15.31
N MET A 337 5.73 4.88 15.64
CA MET A 337 4.30 5.24 15.56
C MET A 337 3.94 6.41 16.48
N GLY A 338 4.45 6.42 17.70
CA GLY A 338 4.28 7.53 18.63
C GLY A 338 4.91 8.82 18.11
N LEU A 339 6.07 8.74 17.45
CA LEU A 339 6.73 9.87 16.80
C LEU A 339 5.91 10.41 15.64
N LEU A 340 5.37 9.52 14.78
CA LEU A 340 4.46 9.88 13.69
C LEU A 340 3.21 10.60 14.20
N SER A 341 2.58 10.08 15.25
CA SER A 341 1.39 10.68 15.87
C SER A 341 1.67 12.10 16.40
N ARG A 342 2.82 12.31 17.07
CA ARG A 342 3.23 13.64 17.53
C ARG A 342 3.54 14.59 16.37
N LEU A 343 4.21 14.11 15.32
CA LEU A 343 4.49 14.91 14.13
C LEU A 343 3.20 15.36 13.42
N CYS A 344 2.22 14.45 13.31
CA CYS A 344 0.89 14.77 12.79
C CYS A 344 0.22 15.91 13.55
N ARG A 345 0.24 15.87 14.89
CA ARG A 345 -0.28 16.98 15.73
C ARG A 345 0.46 18.28 15.44
N ARG A 346 1.80 18.23 15.42
CA ARG A 346 2.64 19.40 15.15
C ARG A 346 2.38 20.05 13.78
N CYS A 347 2.11 19.27 12.74
CA CYS A 347 1.82 19.78 11.40
C CYS A 347 0.40 20.36 11.25
N ARG A 348 -0.48 20.08 12.21
CA ARG A 348 -1.89 20.49 12.20
C ARG A 348 -2.20 21.63 13.17
N GLU A 349 -1.25 22.00 14.01
CA GLU A 349 -1.20 23.26 14.78
C GLU A 349 -0.88 24.43 13.85
#